data_AF-A0AB72UHX9-F1
#
_entry.id   AF-A0AB72UHX9-F1
#
_cell.length_a   1.000
_cell.length_b   1.000
_cell.length_c   1.000
_cell.angle_alpha   90.00
_cell.angle_beta   90.00
_cell.angle_gamma   90.00
#
_symmetry.space_group_name_H-M   'P 1'
#
loop_
_entity.id
_entity.type
_entity.pdbx_description
1 polymer ?
#
loop_
_entity_poly.entity_id
_entity_poly.type
_entity_poly.pdbx_seq_one_letter_code
_entity_poly.pdbx_strand_id
1 'polypeptide(L)'
;METRPILYIGNKNYSSWSLRAWLGLRVAGIDFEEKLIPLYTEEWHAKAEVVSPSKKVPALFDGRKTIWEALSILEYFADSRPDAMLWPLDLDVRAIARSVSLEMHGGFGAIRSNMPMNLRKTLPGRGRSEIVEKEIARICEIFKKCRTQFGQGGDFLFGHFSIADAMFAPVVTRFKTYDVSLDPIGNAYMETILGLPEMVEWYRDAMAEEWVVAGGELPDA
;
A
#
# COMPACT_ATOMS: atom_id res chain seq x y z
N MET A 1 -14.70 -27.14 6.59
CA MET A 1 -14.85 -25.73 6.19
C MET A 1 -13.48 -25.11 6.30
N GLU A 2 -12.90 -24.64 5.20
CA GLU A 2 -11.72 -23.78 5.30
C GLU A 2 -12.11 -22.52 6.07
N THR A 3 -11.37 -22.24 7.14
CA THR A 3 -11.57 -21.04 7.94
C THR A 3 -11.16 -19.83 7.10
N ARG A 4 -12.07 -18.87 6.94
CA ARG A 4 -11.79 -17.58 6.30
C ARG A 4 -10.58 -16.94 6.97
N PRO A 5 -9.55 -16.50 6.22
CA PRO A 5 -8.38 -15.89 6.81
C PRO A 5 -8.73 -14.55 7.45
N ILE A 6 -8.01 -14.17 8.51
CA ILE A 6 -8.21 -12.91 9.23
C ILE A 6 -7.04 -11.98 8.92
N LEU A 7 -7.31 -10.81 8.35
CA LEU A 7 -6.34 -9.75 8.15
C LEU A 7 -6.44 -8.72 9.27
N TYR A 8 -5.42 -8.67 10.12
CA TYR A 8 -5.27 -7.62 11.10
C TYR A 8 -4.66 -6.38 10.44
N ILE A 9 -5.32 -5.23 10.61
CA ILE A 9 -4.88 -3.94 10.08
C ILE A 9 -4.82 -2.88 11.18
N GLY A 10 -4.03 -1.84 10.94
CA GLY A 10 -4.07 -0.60 11.72
C GLY A 10 -5.05 0.40 11.12
N ASN A 11 -5.07 1.61 11.68
CA ASN A 11 -5.90 2.72 11.22
C ASN A 11 -5.75 2.95 9.71
N LYS A 12 -6.86 2.94 8.97
CA LYS A 12 -6.90 3.16 7.53
C LYS A 12 -6.39 4.55 7.14
N ASN A 13 -6.54 5.54 8.02
CA ASN A 13 -6.00 6.88 7.81
C ASN A 13 -4.46 6.93 7.80
N TYR A 14 -3.79 6.04 8.55
CA TYR A 14 -2.36 6.16 8.85
C TYR A 14 -1.50 4.97 8.41
N SER A 15 -2.06 3.76 8.42
CA SER A 15 -1.32 2.52 8.23
C SER A 15 -1.07 2.20 6.76
N SER A 16 -0.01 2.80 6.20
CA SER A 16 0.38 2.54 4.82
C SER A 16 0.70 1.07 4.53
N TRP A 17 1.21 0.30 5.50
CA TRP A 17 1.47 -1.13 5.32
C TRP A 17 0.17 -1.94 5.26
N SER A 18 -0.82 -1.58 6.09
CA SER A 18 -2.13 -2.24 6.05
C SER A 18 -2.82 -2.03 4.71
N LEU A 19 -2.77 -0.80 4.17
CA LEU A 19 -3.33 -0.49 2.86
C LEU A 19 -2.75 -1.41 1.75
N ARG A 20 -1.44 -1.66 1.75
CA ARG A 20 -0.79 -2.51 0.74
C ARG A 20 -1.38 -3.91 0.70
N ALA A 21 -1.43 -4.58 1.86
CA ALA A 21 -1.98 -5.94 1.94
C ALA A 21 -3.48 -5.93 1.64
N TRP A 22 -4.24 -5.04 2.29
CA TRP A 22 -5.69 -5.00 2.15
C TRP A 22 -6.11 -4.74 0.69
N LEU A 23 -5.52 -3.74 0.04
CA LEU A 23 -5.87 -3.40 -1.34
C LEU A 23 -5.54 -4.56 -2.29
N GLY A 24 -4.34 -5.14 -2.14
CA GLY A 24 -3.92 -6.25 -2.99
C GLY A 24 -4.83 -7.47 -2.85
N LEU A 25 -5.26 -7.82 -1.64
CA LEU A 25 -6.19 -8.92 -1.40
C LEU A 25 -7.59 -8.62 -1.94
N ARG A 26 -8.10 -7.39 -1.72
CA ARG A 26 -9.44 -7.00 -2.17
C ARG A 26 -9.57 -6.99 -3.68
N VAL A 27 -8.62 -6.36 -4.39
CA VAL A 27 -8.62 -6.31 -5.86
C VAL A 27 -8.45 -7.71 -6.47
N ALA A 28 -7.67 -8.58 -5.81
CA ALA A 28 -7.49 -9.97 -6.21
C ALA A 28 -8.71 -10.88 -5.92
N GLY A 29 -9.78 -10.35 -5.32
CA GLY A 29 -10.96 -11.13 -4.96
C GLY A 29 -10.69 -12.18 -3.87
N ILE A 30 -9.64 -12.01 -3.07
CA ILE A 30 -9.36 -12.87 -1.93
C ILE A 30 -10.32 -12.51 -0.80
N ASP A 31 -11.10 -13.48 -0.36
CA ASP A 31 -12.02 -13.31 0.76
C ASP A 31 -11.29 -13.41 2.10
N PHE A 32 -11.47 -12.39 2.97
CA PHE A 32 -10.88 -12.36 4.30
C PHE A 32 -11.76 -11.58 5.29
N GLU A 33 -11.65 -11.91 6.57
CA GLU A 33 -12.20 -11.11 7.67
C GLU A 33 -11.20 -9.98 8.02
N GLU A 34 -11.65 -8.73 7.95
CA GLU A 34 -10.86 -7.59 8.38
C GLU A 34 -10.99 -7.39 9.90
N LYS A 35 -9.87 -7.27 10.62
CA LYS A 35 -9.83 -6.86 12.02
C LYS A 35 -8.95 -5.63 12.20
N LEU A 36 -9.59 -4.48 12.36
CA LEU A 36 -8.90 -3.24 12.69
C LEU A 36 -8.54 -3.20 14.17
N ILE A 37 -7.28 -2.89 14.47
CA ILE A 37 -6.80 -2.61 15.82
C ILE A 37 -6.18 -1.20 15.81
N PRO A 38 -6.78 -0.22 16.51
CA PRO A 38 -6.27 1.15 16.51
C PRO A 38 -4.85 1.22 17.10
N LEU A 39 -3.90 1.74 16.33
CA LEU A 39 -2.48 1.74 16.67
C LEU A 39 -2.19 2.58 17.91
N TYR A 40 -1.24 2.12 18.73
CA TYR A 40 -0.74 2.81 19.94
C TYR A 40 -1.79 3.05 21.04
N THR A 41 -2.94 2.38 20.98
CA THR A 41 -3.91 2.32 22.07
C THR A 41 -3.55 1.22 23.08
N GLU A 42 -4.19 1.22 24.25
CA GLU A 42 -4.06 0.11 25.22
C GLU A 42 -4.41 -1.24 24.60
N GLU A 43 -5.43 -1.27 23.75
CA GLU A 43 -5.83 -2.47 23.00
C GLU A 43 -4.71 -2.95 22.08
N TRP A 44 -4.06 -2.04 21.35
CA TRP A 44 -2.91 -2.37 20.51
C TRP A 44 -1.77 -2.97 21.34
N HIS A 45 -1.40 -2.33 22.46
CA HIS A 45 -0.33 -2.81 23.32
C HIS A 45 -0.62 -4.20 23.92
N ALA A 46 -1.89 -4.50 24.23
CA ALA A 46 -2.31 -5.81 24.70
C ALA A 46 -2.32 -6.90 23.62
N LYS A 47 -2.62 -6.53 22.36
CA LYS A 47 -2.81 -7.50 21.25
C LYS A 47 -1.60 -7.67 20.34
N ALA A 48 -0.69 -6.71 20.25
CA ALA A 48 0.34 -6.67 19.20
C ALA A 48 1.21 -7.93 19.13
N GLU A 49 1.59 -8.50 20.29
CA GLU A 49 2.41 -9.71 20.37
C GLU A 49 1.65 -10.97 19.94
N VAL A 50 0.33 -11.00 20.15
CA VAL A 50 -0.55 -12.09 19.72
C VAL A 50 -0.84 -11.99 18.23
N VAL A 51 -0.95 -10.77 17.70
CA VAL A 51 -1.23 -10.51 16.28
C VAL A 51 -0.06 -10.95 15.40
N SER A 52 1.18 -10.58 15.76
CA SER A 52 2.37 -10.99 15.01
C SER A 52 3.64 -10.93 15.85
N PRO A 53 4.65 -11.77 15.55
CA PRO A 53 5.95 -11.70 16.23
C PRO A 53 6.69 -10.38 15.95
N SER A 54 6.38 -9.69 14.85
CA SER A 54 6.93 -8.37 14.54
C SER A 54 6.31 -7.23 15.35
N LYS A 55 5.23 -7.50 16.10
CA LYS A 55 4.43 -6.51 16.85
C LYS A 55 3.98 -5.36 15.94
N LYS A 56 3.65 -5.69 14.69
CA LYS A 56 3.25 -4.77 13.62
C LYS A 56 2.10 -5.36 12.80
N VAL A 57 1.40 -4.47 12.12
CA VAL A 57 0.37 -4.77 11.12
C VAL A 57 0.83 -4.28 9.74
N PRO A 58 0.40 -4.94 8.64
CA PRO A 58 -0.59 -6.01 8.61
C PRO A 58 -0.03 -7.37 9.05
N ALA A 59 -0.94 -8.22 9.51
CA ALA A 59 -0.68 -9.63 9.77
C ALA A 59 -1.90 -10.45 9.36
N LEU A 60 -1.69 -11.58 8.68
CA LEU A 60 -2.73 -12.47 8.22
C LEU A 60 -2.68 -13.78 9.02
N PHE A 61 -3.77 -14.16 9.66
CA PHE A 61 -3.94 -15.50 10.23
C PHE A 61 -4.73 -16.38 9.26
N ASP A 62 -4.11 -17.45 8.75
CA ASP A 62 -4.72 -18.35 7.75
C ASP A 62 -5.56 -19.50 8.35
N GLY A 63 -5.82 -19.46 9.66
CA GLY A 63 -6.43 -20.56 10.42
C GLY A 63 -5.43 -21.50 11.09
N ARG A 64 -4.15 -21.45 10.71
CA ARG A 64 -3.08 -22.31 11.26
C ARG A 64 -1.86 -21.52 11.71
N LYS A 65 -1.48 -20.50 10.97
CA LYS A 65 -0.27 -19.71 11.19
C LYS A 65 -0.52 -18.23 10.88
N THR A 66 0.33 -17.40 11.45
CA THR A 66 0.38 -15.97 11.15
C THR A 66 1.46 -15.70 10.10
N ILE A 67 1.11 -14.96 9.06
CA ILE A 67 2.00 -14.41 8.04
C ILE A 67 2.03 -12.90 8.26
N TRP A 68 3.20 -12.34 8.55
CA TRP A 68 3.41 -10.91 8.73
C TRP A 68 4.19 -10.33 7.55
N GLU A 69 4.19 -8.99 7.42
CA GLU A 69 4.65 -8.21 6.26
C GLU A 69 3.68 -8.20 5.07
N ALA A 70 3.36 -7.00 4.58
CA ALA A 70 2.37 -6.81 3.53
C ALA A 70 2.74 -7.55 2.22
N LEU A 71 4.00 -7.45 1.82
CA LEU A 71 4.48 -8.12 0.61
C LEU A 71 4.49 -9.64 0.77
N SER A 72 4.85 -10.16 1.94
CA SER A 72 4.83 -11.60 2.20
C SER A 72 3.41 -12.18 2.21
N ILE A 73 2.44 -11.43 2.75
CA ILE A 73 1.02 -11.80 2.69
C ILE A 73 0.56 -11.91 1.23
N LEU A 74 0.93 -10.95 0.40
CA LEU A 74 0.56 -10.96 -1.02
C LEU A 74 1.26 -12.07 -1.81
N GLU A 75 2.56 -12.31 -1.58
CA GLU A 75 3.29 -13.44 -2.18
C GLU A 75 2.68 -14.80 -1.77
N TYR A 76 2.23 -14.96 -0.53
CA TYR A 76 1.54 -16.18 -0.09
C TYR A 76 0.29 -16.47 -0.93
N PHE A 77 -0.50 -15.46 -1.26
CA PHE A 77 -1.65 -15.62 -2.15
C PHE A 77 -1.24 -15.73 -3.62
N ALA A 78 -0.14 -15.11 -4.06
CA ALA A 78 0.37 -15.32 -5.40
C ALA A 78 0.77 -16.80 -5.63
N ASP A 79 1.34 -17.45 -4.61
CA ASP A 79 1.71 -18.88 -4.66
C ASP A 79 0.51 -19.81 -4.49
N SER A 80 -0.38 -19.52 -3.54
CA SER A 80 -1.52 -20.40 -3.22
C SER A 80 -2.74 -20.20 -4.11
N ARG A 81 -2.86 -19.04 -4.77
CA ARG A 81 -3.95 -18.64 -5.67
C ARG A 81 -3.38 -18.04 -6.97
N PRO A 82 -2.69 -18.83 -7.80
CA PRO A 82 -2.11 -18.32 -9.04
C PRO A 82 -3.17 -17.80 -10.03
N ASP A 83 -4.43 -18.23 -9.89
CA ASP A 83 -5.59 -17.73 -10.63
C ASP A 83 -5.91 -16.26 -10.33
N ALA A 84 -5.47 -15.74 -9.18
CA ALA A 84 -5.62 -14.33 -8.81
C ALA A 84 -4.69 -13.38 -9.60
N MET A 85 -3.74 -13.92 -10.38
CA MET A 85 -2.83 -13.16 -11.26
C MET A 85 -2.18 -11.96 -10.56
N LEU A 86 -1.68 -12.15 -9.34
CA LEU A 86 -1.05 -11.09 -8.54
C LEU A 86 0.30 -10.61 -9.10
N TRP A 87 0.87 -11.36 -10.06
CA TRP A 87 2.09 -11.03 -10.78
C TRP A 87 1.91 -11.24 -12.29
N PRO A 88 2.68 -10.51 -13.12
CA PRO A 88 2.76 -10.79 -14.55
C PRO A 88 3.13 -12.25 -14.84
N LEU A 89 2.52 -12.85 -15.86
CA LEU A 89 2.79 -14.25 -16.22
C LEU A 89 4.18 -14.43 -16.84
N ASP A 90 4.63 -13.48 -17.64
CA ASP A 90 5.98 -13.49 -18.21
C ASP A 90 7.05 -13.38 -17.12
N LEU A 91 8.06 -14.25 -17.17
CA LEU A 91 9.08 -14.35 -16.13
C LEU A 91 9.96 -13.10 -16.05
N ASP A 92 10.34 -12.54 -17.20
CA ASP A 92 11.24 -11.39 -17.26
C ASP A 92 10.51 -10.13 -16.78
N VAL A 93 9.23 -9.96 -17.18
CA VAL A 93 8.38 -8.87 -16.68
C VAL A 93 8.13 -9.02 -15.18
N ARG A 94 7.87 -10.24 -14.70
CA ARG A 94 7.68 -10.53 -13.27
C ARG A 94 8.91 -10.20 -12.44
N ALA A 95 10.11 -10.48 -12.97
CA ALA A 95 11.35 -10.12 -12.29
C ALA A 95 11.44 -8.61 -12.05
N ILE A 96 11.10 -7.79 -13.06
CA ILE A 96 11.06 -6.33 -12.92
C ILE A 96 9.98 -5.88 -11.94
N ALA A 97 8.78 -6.47 -12.00
CA ALA A 97 7.69 -6.17 -11.06
C ALA A 97 8.09 -6.42 -9.60
N ARG A 98 8.81 -7.51 -9.33
CA ARG A 98 9.38 -7.79 -8.01
C ARG A 98 10.48 -6.82 -7.63
N SER A 99 11.38 -6.46 -8.55
CA SER A 99 12.44 -5.47 -8.29
C SER A 99 11.87 -4.13 -7.84
N VAL A 100 10.88 -3.57 -8.55
CA VAL A 100 10.30 -2.27 -8.17
C VAL A 100 9.47 -2.37 -6.89
N SER A 101 8.83 -3.51 -6.63
CA SER A 101 8.10 -3.77 -5.39
C SER A 101 9.02 -3.85 -4.18
N LEU A 102 10.19 -4.49 -4.33
CA LEU A 102 11.21 -4.58 -3.29
C LEU A 102 11.97 -3.25 -3.11
N GLU A 103 12.23 -2.52 -4.20
CA GLU A 103 12.74 -1.14 -4.14
C GLU A 103 11.76 -0.25 -3.37
N MET A 104 10.45 -0.38 -3.62
CA MET A 104 9.44 0.28 -2.80
C MET A 104 9.50 -0.20 -1.36
N HIS A 105 9.54 -1.51 -1.09
CA HIS A 105 9.57 -2.06 0.28
C HIS A 105 10.73 -1.50 1.13
N GLY A 106 11.96 -1.56 0.61
CA GLY A 106 13.19 -1.22 1.34
C GLY A 106 13.74 0.20 1.11
N GLY A 107 13.27 0.92 0.08
CA GLY A 107 13.74 2.26 -0.29
C GLY A 107 12.79 3.38 0.13
N PHE A 108 12.94 4.58 -0.44
CA PHE A 108 12.08 5.76 -0.28
C PHE A 108 11.81 6.18 1.18
N GLY A 109 12.88 6.29 1.96
CA GLY A 109 12.81 6.64 3.38
C GLY A 109 12.47 8.12 3.61
N ALA A 110 12.92 9.01 2.73
CA ALA A 110 12.71 10.44 2.89
C ALA A 110 11.23 10.81 2.69
N ILE A 111 10.58 10.30 1.64
CA ILE A 111 9.14 10.48 1.41
C ILE A 111 8.34 9.89 2.58
N ARG A 112 8.69 8.71 3.08
CA ARG A 112 7.96 8.11 4.21
C ARG A 112 8.00 8.96 5.48
N SER A 113 9.14 9.59 5.74
CA SER A 113 9.38 10.35 6.96
C SER A 113 8.82 11.78 6.86
N ASN A 114 8.97 12.42 5.69
CA ASN A 114 8.57 13.81 5.50
C ASN A 114 7.13 13.96 4.96
N MET A 115 6.61 12.92 4.32
CA MET A 115 5.25 12.85 3.79
C MET A 115 4.55 11.60 4.35
N PRO A 116 4.30 11.51 5.67
CA PRO A 116 3.55 10.39 6.24
C PRO A 116 2.15 10.28 5.62
N MET A 117 1.59 9.07 5.62
CA MET A 117 0.22 8.90 5.13
C MET A 117 -0.77 9.46 6.15
N ASN A 118 -1.61 10.40 5.72
CA ASN A 118 -2.74 10.92 6.48
C ASN A 118 -3.85 11.32 5.50
N LEU A 119 -4.77 10.38 5.24
CA LEU A 119 -5.81 10.52 4.21
C LEU A 119 -6.83 11.63 4.52
N ARG A 120 -6.92 12.06 5.79
CA ARG A 120 -7.84 13.11 6.27
C ARG A 120 -7.30 14.53 6.07
N LYS A 121 -6.11 14.69 5.49
CA LYS A 121 -5.43 15.98 5.37
C LYS A 121 -5.23 16.41 3.91
N THR A 122 -5.00 17.70 3.73
CA THR A 122 -4.50 18.32 2.50
C THR A 122 -3.38 19.27 2.90
N LEU A 123 -2.17 18.98 2.44
CA LEU A 123 -0.90 19.57 2.91
C LEU A 123 -0.01 19.95 1.72
N PRO A 124 -0.50 20.76 0.76
CA PRO A 124 0.24 21.09 -0.45
C PRO A 124 1.60 21.69 -0.13
N GLY A 125 2.66 21.16 -0.76
CA GLY A 125 4.02 21.67 -0.63
C GLY A 125 4.76 21.33 0.67
N ARG A 126 4.10 20.72 1.67
CA ARG A 126 4.74 20.31 2.93
C ARG A 126 5.67 19.11 2.71
N GLY A 127 6.70 18.97 3.55
CA GLY A 127 7.60 17.81 3.55
C GLY A 127 8.61 17.77 2.39
N ARG A 128 8.71 18.82 1.57
CA ARG A 128 9.65 18.88 0.45
C ARG A 128 11.07 19.18 0.95
N SER A 129 12.04 18.49 0.35
CA SER A 129 13.48 18.68 0.54
C SER A 129 14.21 18.11 -0.67
N GLU A 130 15.48 18.44 -0.87
CA GLU A 130 16.25 17.93 -2.03
C GLU A 130 16.24 16.39 -2.11
N ILE A 131 16.30 15.70 -0.97
CA ILE A 131 16.29 14.22 -0.93
C ILE A 131 14.89 13.69 -1.28
N VAL A 132 13.83 14.36 -0.81
CA VAL A 132 12.44 14.01 -1.16
C VAL A 132 12.19 14.21 -2.66
N GLU A 133 12.69 15.30 -3.26
CA GLU A 133 12.58 15.52 -4.70
C GLU A 133 13.27 14.43 -5.52
N LYS A 134 14.47 13.98 -5.09
CA LYS A 134 15.18 12.87 -5.74
C LYS A 134 14.38 11.57 -5.68
N GLU A 135 13.76 11.28 -4.54
CA GLU A 135 12.90 10.10 -4.38
C GLU A 135 11.62 10.21 -5.23
N ILE A 136 10.99 11.39 -5.31
CA ILE A 136 9.81 11.63 -6.18
C ILE A 136 10.19 11.42 -7.64
N ALA A 137 11.33 11.96 -8.08
CA ALA A 137 11.82 11.78 -9.44
C ALA A 137 12.06 10.30 -9.78
N ARG A 138 12.63 9.52 -8.83
CA ARG A 138 12.82 8.08 -9.01
C ARG A 138 11.48 7.32 -9.13
N ILE A 139 10.48 7.67 -8.32
CA ILE A 139 9.14 7.08 -8.42
C ILE A 139 8.49 7.42 -9.78
N CYS A 140 8.62 8.68 -10.23
CA CYS A 140 8.13 9.10 -11.54
C CYS A 140 8.76 8.27 -12.67
N GLU A 141 10.07 8.01 -12.60
CA GLU A 141 10.78 7.16 -13.55
C GLU A 141 10.26 5.72 -13.53
N ILE A 142 10.05 5.14 -12.34
CA ILE A 142 9.49 3.79 -12.18
C ILE A 142 8.12 3.71 -12.85
N PHE A 143 7.20 4.63 -12.52
CA PHE A 143 5.84 4.64 -13.08
C PHE A 143 5.88 4.77 -14.59
N LYS A 144 6.63 5.74 -15.11
CA LYS A 144 6.79 5.96 -16.55
C LYS A 144 7.35 4.74 -17.26
N LYS A 145 8.43 4.16 -16.75
CA LYS A 145 9.10 3.02 -17.38
C LYS A 145 8.21 1.79 -17.39
N CYS A 146 7.60 1.45 -16.25
CA CYS A 146 6.72 0.28 -16.15
C CYS A 146 5.50 0.44 -17.07
N ARG A 147 4.79 1.58 -17.00
CA ARG A 147 3.63 1.84 -17.86
C ARG A 147 3.99 1.83 -19.35
N THR A 148 5.12 2.42 -19.73
CA THR A 148 5.53 2.49 -21.15
C THR A 148 5.96 1.11 -21.68
N GLN A 149 6.69 0.33 -20.89
CA GLN A 149 7.27 -0.93 -21.36
C GLN A 149 6.33 -2.13 -21.20
N PHE A 150 5.57 -2.17 -20.11
CA PHE A 150 4.79 -3.35 -19.68
C PHE A 150 3.32 -3.03 -19.40
N GLY A 151 2.89 -1.77 -19.52
CA GLY A 151 1.54 -1.33 -19.19
C GLY A 151 0.49 -1.67 -20.26
N GLN A 152 0.84 -2.44 -21.31
CA GLN A 152 -0.14 -2.77 -22.35
C GLN A 152 -1.20 -3.72 -21.78
N GLY A 153 -2.47 -3.50 -22.15
CA GLY A 153 -3.59 -4.34 -21.69
C GLY A 153 -4.27 -3.87 -20.40
N GLY A 154 -3.91 -2.72 -19.86
CA GLY A 154 -4.69 -2.05 -18.81
C GLY A 154 -4.01 -0.82 -18.22
N ASP A 155 -4.59 -0.29 -17.15
CA ASP A 155 -4.21 1.01 -16.58
C ASP A 155 -3.27 0.92 -15.38
N PHE A 156 -2.66 -0.24 -15.14
CA PHE A 156 -1.74 -0.48 -14.03
C PHE A 156 -0.29 -0.61 -14.50
N LEU A 157 0.66 -0.64 -13.55
CA LEU A 157 2.10 -0.61 -13.87
C LEU A 157 2.54 -1.69 -14.85
N PHE A 158 1.89 -2.87 -14.81
CA PHE A 158 2.18 -4.03 -15.65
C PHE A 158 0.91 -4.51 -16.41
N GLY A 159 0.06 -3.56 -16.82
CA GLY A 159 -1.16 -3.81 -17.57
C GLY A 159 -2.35 -4.07 -16.63
N HIS A 160 -2.43 -5.27 -16.05
CA HIS A 160 -3.41 -5.57 -15.01
C HIS A 160 -2.88 -5.19 -13.60
N PHE A 161 -3.80 -5.08 -12.63
CA PHE A 161 -3.41 -4.81 -11.24
C PHE A 161 -2.49 -5.92 -10.73
N SER A 162 -1.38 -5.54 -10.13
CA SER A 162 -0.37 -6.43 -9.59
C SER A 162 0.03 -6.03 -8.17
N ILE A 163 0.82 -6.87 -7.51
CA ILE A 163 1.41 -6.54 -6.21
C ILE A 163 2.24 -5.25 -6.27
N ALA A 164 2.85 -4.92 -7.41
CA ALA A 164 3.57 -3.65 -7.55
C ALA A 164 2.62 -2.45 -7.33
N ASP A 165 1.41 -2.50 -7.86
CA ASP A 165 0.40 -1.47 -7.68
C ASP A 165 -0.05 -1.37 -6.21
N ALA A 166 -0.28 -2.51 -5.56
CA ALA A 166 -0.57 -2.56 -4.14
C ALA A 166 0.54 -1.91 -3.29
N MET A 167 1.82 -2.17 -3.63
CA MET A 167 2.98 -1.64 -2.91
C MET A 167 3.14 -0.12 -3.06
N PHE A 168 2.81 0.43 -4.24
CA PHE A 168 2.88 1.85 -4.55
C PHE A 168 1.59 2.63 -4.22
N ALA A 169 0.44 1.98 -3.96
CA ALA A 169 -0.79 2.68 -3.64
C ALA A 169 -0.67 3.69 -2.48
N PRO A 170 0.04 3.42 -1.37
CA PRO A 170 0.25 4.43 -0.35
C PRO A 170 1.14 5.60 -0.78
N VAL A 171 1.98 5.46 -1.81
CA VAL A 171 2.72 6.59 -2.38
C VAL A 171 1.76 7.50 -3.13
N VAL A 172 0.82 6.93 -3.89
CA VAL A 172 -0.23 7.70 -4.57
C VAL A 172 -1.06 8.51 -3.57
N THR A 173 -1.40 7.93 -2.40
CA THR A 173 -2.14 8.67 -1.36
C THR A 173 -1.33 9.83 -0.76
N ARG A 174 -0.01 9.65 -0.60
CA ARG A 174 0.88 10.75 -0.20
C ARG A 174 0.89 11.84 -1.26
N PHE A 175 1.11 11.50 -2.52
CA PHE A 175 1.15 12.49 -3.59
C PHE A 175 -0.16 13.29 -3.71
N LYS A 176 -1.32 12.65 -3.49
CA LYS A 176 -2.60 13.36 -3.34
C LYS A 176 -2.63 14.29 -2.13
N THR A 177 -2.21 13.82 -0.96
CA THR A 177 -2.23 14.59 0.30
C THR A 177 -1.32 15.83 0.21
N TYR A 178 -0.14 15.69 -0.40
CA TYR A 178 0.91 16.71 -0.45
C TYR A 178 0.95 17.51 -1.75
N ASP A 179 -0.03 17.28 -2.64
CA ASP A 179 -0.14 17.93 -3.95
C ASP A 179 1.14 17.80 -4.81
N VAL A 180 1.64 16.57 -4.90
CA VAL A 180 2.78 16.21 -5.75
C VAL A 180 2.26 15.81 -7.13
N SER A 181 2.56 16.64 -8.14
CA SER A 181 2.26 16.34 -9.54
C SER A 181 3.46 15.64 -10.21
N LEU A 182 3.16 14.62 -11.01
CA LEU A 182 4.12 13.88 -11.82
C LEU A 182 4.01 14.29 -13.30
N ASP A 183 4.68 13.55 -14.18
CA ASP A 183 4.42 13.64 -15.62
C ASP A 183 3.02 13.06 -15.98
N PRO A 184 2.50 13.29 -17.21
CA PRO A 184 1.16 12.84 -17.57
C PRO A 184 0.93 11.34 -17.40
N ILE A 185 1.96 10.50 -17.58
CA ILE A 185 1.85 9.05 -17.40
C ILE A 185 1.71 8.71 -15.91
N GLY A 186 2.54 9.33 -15.06
CA GLY A 186 2.45 9.19 -13.62
C GLY A 186 1.12 9.67 -13.05
N ASN A 187 0.62 10.82 -13.50
CA ASN A 187 -0.66 11.37 -13.06
C ASN A 187 -1.84 10.48 -13.47
N ALA A 188 -1.88 9.99 -14.71
CA ALA A 188 -2.91 9.05 -15.15
C ALA A 188 -2.89 7.73 -14.34
N TYR A 189 -1.70 7.24 -13.98
CA TYR A 189 -1.57 6.08 -13.10
C TYR A 189 -2.09 6.36 -11.69
N MET A 190 -1.76 7.53 -11.12
CA MET A 190 -2.29 7.94 -9.81
C MET A 190 -3.82 8.01 -9.81
N GLU A 191 -4.41 8.59 -10.85
CA GLU A 191 -5.86 8.64 -11.05
C GLU A 191 -6.46 7.23 -11.10
N THR A 192 -5.82 6.31 -11.83
CA THR A 192 -6.25 4.91 -11.90
C THR A 192 -6.31 4.26 -10.52
N ILE A 193 -5.24 4.38 -9.73
CA ILE A 193 -5.20 3.82 -8.36
C ILE A 193 -6.26 4.47 -7.48
N LEU A 194 -6.37 5.80 -7.48
CA LEU A 194 -7.36 6.52 -6.66
C LEU A 194 -8.81 6.22 -7.08
N GLY A 195 -9.04 5.84 -8.34
CA GLY A 195 -10.33 5.47 -8.89
C GLY A 195 -10.76 4.03 -8.62
N LEU A 196 -9.89 3.18 -8.06
CA LEU A 196 -10.27 1.81 -7.67
C LEU A 196 -11.44 1.84 -6.67
N PRO A 197 -12.51 1.04 -6.86
CA PRO A 197 -13.61 0.94 -5.90
C PRO A 197 -13.14 0.64 -4.47
N GLU A 198 -12.14 -0.24 -4.33
CA GLU A 198 -11.51 -0.62 -3.07
C GLU A 198 -10.75 0.56 -2.44
N MET A 199 -10.11 1.41 -3.25
CA MET A 199 -9.46 2.62 -2.75
C MET A 199 -10.50 3.64 -2.27
N VAL A 200 -11.59 3.81 -2.99
CA VAL A 200 -12.70 4.67 -2.57
C VAL A 200 -13.29 4.19 -1.25
N GLU A 201 -13.48 2.87 -1.08
CA GLU A 201 -13.89 2.26 0.17
C GLU A 201 -12.89 2.54 1.30
N TRP A 202 -11.60 2.35 1.06
CA TRP A 202 -10.56 2.62 2.05
C TRP A 202 -10.56 4.09 2.51
N TYR A 203 -10.70 5.04 1.59
CA TYR A 203 -10.80 6.46 1.93
C TYR A 203 -12.05 6.76 2.75
N ARG A 204 -13.21 6.22 2.36
CA ARG A 204 -14.47 6.40 3.09
C ARG A 204 -14.32 5.94 4.54
N ASP A 205 -13.81 4.73 4.74
CA ASP A 205 -13.64 4.16 6.07
C ASP A 205 -12.58 4.95 6.87
N ALA A 206 -11.49 5.39 6.24
CA ALA A 206 -10.48 6.25 6.86
C ALA A 206 -11.04 7.61 7.32
N MET A 207 -12.02 8.18 6.60
CA MET A 207 -12.66 9.44 7.00
C MET A 207 -13.57 9.27 8.21
N ALA A 208 -14.10 8.06 8.43
CA ALA A 208 -14.94 7.73 9.58
C ALA A 208 -14.13 7.42 10.86
N GLU A 209 -12.81 7.25 10.75
CA GLU A 209 -11.95 7.04 11.92
C GLU A 209 -11.78 8.33 12.73
N GLU A 210 -11.85 8.20 14.06
CA GLU A 210 -11.68 9.32 14.99
C GLU A 210 -10.30 9.34 15.67
N TRP A 211 -9.57 8.21 15.65
CA TRP A 211 -8.25 8.10 16.29
C TRP A 211 -7.22 9.05 15.69
N VAL A 212 -6.29 9.50 16.54
CA VAL A 212 -5.13 10.30 16.13
C VAL A 212 -3.86 9.53 16.45
N VAL A 213 -3.02 9.34 15.44
CA VAL A 213 -1.71 8.71 15.57
C VAL A 213 -0.66 9.80 15.43
N ALA A 214 0.02 10.17 16.52
CA ALA A 214 0.94 11.30 16.55
C ALA A 214 2.02 11.26 15.45
N GLY A 215 2.58 10.08 15.15
CA GLY A 215 3.57 9.93 14.07
C GLY A 215 3.05 10.14 12.65
N GLY A 216 1.73 10.26 12.46
CA GLY A 216 1.08 10.58 11.19
C GLY A 216 0.64 12.04 11.07
N GLU A 217 0.89 12.86 12.10
CA GLU A 217 0.59 14.29 12.08
C GLU A 217 1.88 15.08 11.82
N LEU A 218 1.84 16.01 10.87
CA LEU A 218 2.90 17.01 10.75
C LEU A 218 2.60 18.18 11.67
N PRO A 219 3.61 18.86 12.23
CA PRO A 219 3.41 20.09 12.98
C PRO A 219 2.62 21.13 12.17
N ASP A 220 1.77 21.89 12.86
CA ASP A 220 1.13 23.06 12.27
C ASP A 220 2.19 24.04 11.72
N ALA A 221 1.82 24.77 10.67
CA ALA A 221 2.73 25.65 9.93
C ALA A 221 3.11 26.89 10.75
#